data_AF-A0A6J6X3U9-F1
#
_entry.id   AF-A0A6J6X3U9-F1
#
_cell.length_a   1.000
_cell.length_b   1.000
_cell.length_c   1.000
_cell.angle_alpha   90.00
_cell.angle_beta   90.00
_cell.angle_gamma   90.00
#
_symmetry.space_group_name_H-M   'P 1'
#
loop_
_entity.id
_entity.type
_entity.pdbx_description
1 polymer ?
#
loop_
_entity_poly.entity_id
_entity_poly.type
_entity_poly.pdbx_seq_one_letter_code
_entity_poly.pdbx_strand_id
1 'polypeptide(L)'
;MIPFATVYLPVLRASGGRTYSDAMLYAARPADVVNLSGTNYLWGPTMRALLSAARLANTEVSLAVTPVLAVAALAFGALSIRGRSAKRRFAADVSIAAAVTLVALILLPVKFGWGSLWRIPWTLVPGAVGIRAIDRVAMLGGLFAVVAVAAGFQSRGAATSSSSRTPRMRRIGVASLLCLFLFEQVNVGENSFVDRSDEINMLTVSAEPPPACGSFYIIDSAPDQVPFYQSSIDAMLISQHFRLPTVNGYSGQFPLGYSLIDPGSPGYVEQVHLWADTHDLRSGLCSYDRATRAWVGPGA
;
A
#
# COMPACT_ATOMS: atom_id res chain seq x y z
N MET A 1 13.69 -16.76 0.14
CA MET A 1 12.70 -16.97 1.23
C MET A 1 13.34 -17.15 2.60
N ILE A 2 14.50 -17.81 2.74
CA ILE A 2 15.18 -17.99 4.03
C ILE A 2 15.44 -16.66 4.79
N PRO A 3 16.00 -15.59 4.18
CA PRO A 3 16.22 -14.33 4.89
C PRO A 3 14.95 -13.65 5.40
N PHE A 4 13.82 -13.85 4.70
CA PHE A 4 12.53 -13.31 5.12
C PHE A 4 12.00 -14.06 6.34
N ALA A 5 12.02 -15.40 6.29
CA ALA A 5 11.55 -16.22 7.41
C ALA A 5 12.39 -15.99 8.68
N THR A 6 13.70 -15.82 8.56
CA THR A 6 14.59 -15.58 9.71
C THR A 6 14.32 -14.26 10.42
N VAL A 7 13.90 -13.22 9.69
CA VAL A 7 13.59 -11.90 10.26
C VAL A 7 12.16 -11.83 10.79
N TYR A 8 11.18 -12.30 10.02
CA TYR A 8 9.76 -12.07 10.34
C TYR A 8 9.13 -13.16 11.22
N LEU A 9 9.59 -14.40 11.15
CA LEU A 9 8.99 -15.49 11.94
C LEU A 9 9.19 -15.33 13.45
N PRO A 10 10.36 -14.88 13.97
CA PRO A 10 10.52 -14.62 15.39
C PRO A 10 9.57 -13.52 15.89
N VAL A 11 9.43 -12.43 15.13
CA VAL A 11 8.52 -11.32 15.46
C VAL A 11 7.07 -11.82 15.49
N LEU A 12 6.67 -12.62 14.50
CA LEU A 12 5.31 -13.18 14.45
C LEU A 12 5.03 -14.12 15.64
N ARG A 13 6.03 -14.91 16.07
CA ARG A 13 5.91 -15.79 17.25
C ARG A 13 5.82 -15.00 18.55
N ALA A 14 6.60 -13.93 18.68
CA ALA A 14 6.59 -13.08 19.87
C ALA A 14 5.29 -12.28 20.00
N SER A 15 4.73 -11.85 18.86
CA SER A 15 3.56 -10.97 18.84
C SER A 15 2.22 -11.70 18.72
N GLY A 16 2.22 -12.97 18.31
CA GLY A 16 1.01 -13.76 18.07
C GLY A 16 0.27 -13.43 16.76
N GLY A 17 0.79 -12.50 15.94
CA GLY A 17 0.12 -12.00 14.74
C GLY A 17 -1.05 -11.07 15.03
N ARG A 18 -1.88 -10.79 14.02
CA ARG A 18 -3.09 -9.97 14.18
C ARG A 18 -4.34 -10.84 14.34
N THR A 19 -5.40 -10.23 14.86
CA THR A 19 -6.72 -10.86 14.88
C THR A 19 -7.43 -10.66 13.54
N TYR A 20 -8.39 -11.55 13.23
CA TYR A 20 -9.22 -11.39 12.03
C TYR A 20 -10.05 -10.09 12.08
N SER A 21 -10.48 -9.67 13.27
CA SER A 21 -11.17 -8.39 13.47
C SER A 21 -10.31 -7.20 13.07
N ASP A 22 -9.00 -7.21 13.37
CA ASP A 22 -8.09 -6.13 12.98
C ASP A 22 -8.00 -6.00 11.46
N ALA A 23 -7.94 -7.13 10.74
CA ALA A 23 -7.96 -7.15 9.28
C ALA A 23 -9.30 -6.62 8.72
N MET A 24 -10.43 -6.92 9.37
CA MET A 24 -11.76 -6.45 8.96
C MET A 24 -11.96 -4.93 9.09
N LEU A 25 -11.15 -4.25 9.91
CA LEU A 25 -11.12 -2.79 9.95
C LEU A 25 -10.73 -2.22 8.58
N TYR A 26 -9.79 -2.88 7.88
CA TYR A 26 -9.26 -2.49 6.58
C TYR A 26 -9.92 -3.19 5.38
N ALA A 27 -10.96 -4.00 5.62
CA ALA A 27 -11.73 -4.63 4.55
C ALA A 27 -12.57 -3.60 3.79
N ALA A 28 -12.59 -3.71 2.45
CA ALA A 28 -13.45 -2.93 1.57
C ALA A 28 -14.93 -3.23 1.79
N ARG A 29 -15.78 -2.21 1.70
CA ARG A 29 -17.23 -2.39 1.56
C ARG A 29 -17.57 -2.64 0.08
N PRO A 30 -18.78 -3.14 -0.24
CA PRO A 30 -19.19 -3.30 -1.63
C PRO A 30 -19.07 -2.02 -2.48
N ALA A 31 -19.30 -0.85 -1.88
CA ALA A 31 -19.14 0.44 -2.56
C ALA A 31 -17.67 0.83 -2.80
N ASP A 32 -16.73 0.25 -2.04
CA ASP A 32 -15.30 0.52 -2.17
C ASP A 32 -14.68 -0.23 -3.37
N VAL A 33 -15.37 -1.22 -3.95
CA VAL A 33 -14.91 -2.00 -5.13
C VAL A 33 -14.60 -1.13 -6.35
N VAL A 34 -15.23 0.04 -6.45
CA VAL A 34 -15.02 1.01 -7.53
C VAL A 34 -14.40 2.31 -7.03
N ASN A 35 -13.96 2.37 -5.77
CA ASN A 35 -13.45 3.58 -5.15
C ASN A 35 -12.06 3.92 -5.69
N LEU A 36 -12.01 4.93 -6.55
CA LEU A 36 -10.79 5.48 -7.16
C LEU A 36 -10.33 6.79 -6.51
N SER A 37 -10.78 7.09 -5.28
CA SER A 37 -10.67 8.40 -4.66
C SER A 37 -11.50 9.48 -5.37
N GLY A 38 -11.75 10.59 -4.66
CA GLY A 38 -12.33 11.81 -5.23
C GLY A 38 -11.38 12.57 -6.16
N THR A 39 -10.10 12.18 -6.21
CA THR A 39 -9.05 12.85 -6.97
C THR A 39 -8.76 12.21 -8.34
N ASN A 40 -9.45 11.12 -8.70
CA ASN A 40 -9.40 10.59 -10.06
C ASN A 40 -10.03 11.58 -11.04
N TYR A 41 -9.37 11.83 -12.18
CA TYR A 41 -9.81 12.85 -13.12
C TYR A 41 -11.14 12.50 -13.78
N LEU A 42 -11.31 11.25 -14.22
CA LEU A 42 -12.49 10.79 -14.94
C LEU A 42 -13.63 10.40 -13.99
N TRP A 43 -13.31 9.64 -12.95
CA TRP A 43 -14.28 9.01 -12.06
C TRP A 43 -14.52 9.78 -10.76
N GLY A 44 -13.69 10.78 -10.44
CA GLY A 44 -13.80 11.56 -9.20
C GLY A 44 -15.17 12.19 -8.94
N PRO A 45 -15.84 12.81 -9.93
CA PRO A 45 -17.21 13.33 -9.75
C PRO A 45 -18.21 12.25 -9.33
N THR A 46 -18.16 11.08 -9.96
CA THR A 46 -19.02 9.93 -9.63
C THR A 46 -18.72 9.41 -8.23
N MET A 47 -17.44 9.32 -7.85
CA MET A 47 -17.02 8.86 -6.52
C MET A 47 -17.49 9.81 -5.42
N ARG A 48 -17.42 11.14 -5.64
CA ARG A 48 -17.95 12.16 -4.71
C ARG A 48 -19.46 12.09 -4.51
N ALA A 49 -20.21 11.63 -5.52
CA ALA A 49 -21.64 11.43 -5.40
C ALA A 49 -22.02 10.15 -4.65
N LEU A 50 -21.18 9.11 -4.72
CA LEU A 50 -21.48 7.78 -4.18
C LEU A 50 -20.95 7.56 -2.76
N LEU A 51 -19.83 8.19 -2.41
CA LEU A 51 -19.07 7.90 -1.19
C LEU A 51 -18.89 9.16 -0.33
N SER A 52 -18.72 8.97 0.98
CA SER A 52 -18.45 10.07 1.90
C SER A 52 -17.02 10.60 1.75
N ALA A 53 -16.80 11.88 2.07
CA ALA A 53 -15.48 12.50 2.01
C ALA A 53 -14.43 11.72 2.83
N ALA A 54 -14.78 11.25 4.02
CA ALA A 54 -13.89 10.44 4.85
C ALA A 54 -13.49 9.10 4.21
N ARG A 55 -14.36 8.50 3.38
CA ARG A 55 -14.06 7.27 2.64
C ARG A 55 -13.17 7.54 1.42
N LEU A 56 -13.40 8.65 0.74
CA LEU A 56 -12.60 9.07 -0.41
C LEU A 56 -11.17 9.44 -0.02
N ALA A 57 -10.99 10.03 1.17
CA ALA A 57 -9.69 10.36 1.72
C ALA A 57 -8.92 9.15 2.28
N ASN A 58 -9.56 7.98 2.42
CA ASN A 58 -8.93 6.81 3.01
C ASN A 58 -8.13 6.03 1.96
N THR A 59 -6.81 6.21 1.99
CA THR A 59 -5.85 5.54 1.08
C THR A 59 -5.82 4.02 1.21
N GLU A 60 -6.33 3.46 2.30
CA GLU A 60 -6.40 2.00 2.47
C GLU A 60 -7.46 1.35 1.58
N VAL A 61 -8.42 2.13 1.03
CA VAL A 61 -9.55 1.61 0.24
C VAL A 61 -9.84 2.38 -1.06
N SER A 62 -9.00 3.33 -1.46
CA SER A 62 -9.25 4.27 -2.57
C SER A 62 -8.44 4.00 -3.85
N LEU A 63 -7.96 2.76 -4.01
CA LEU A 63 -7.07 2.32 -5.09
C LEU A 63 -7.64 1.10 -5.84
N ALA A 64 -8.95 1.13 -6.11
CA ALA A 64 -9.63 0.11 -6.89
C ALA A 64 -9.10 -0.01 -8.33
N VAL A 65 -9.37 -1.15 -8.98
CA VAL A 65 -9.15 -1.27 -10.42
C VAL A 65 -10.15 -0.38 -11.16
N THR A 66 -9.68 0.35 -12.15
CA THR A 66 -10.51 1.30 -12.88
C THR A 66 -11.68 0.62 -13.64
N PRO A 67 -12.90 1.20 -13.63
CA PRO A 67 -14.09 0.55 -14.16
C PRO A 67 -14.00 0.11 -15.62
N VAL A 68 -13.43 0.91 -16.53
CA VAL A 68 -13.40 0.54 -17.96
C VAL A 68 -12.47 -0.65 -18.16
N LEU A 69 -11.28 -0.63 -17.56
CA LEU A 69 -10.32 -1.73 -17.62
C LEU A 69 -10.89 -3.01 -16.99
N ALA A 70 -11.56 -2.92 -15.85
CA ALA A 70 -12.21 -4.06 -15.20
C ALA A 70 -13.31 -4.67 -16.09
N VAL A 71 -14.21 -3.85 -16.63
CA VAL A 71 -15.27 -4.30 -17.54
C VAL A 71 -14.68 -4.90 -18.82
N ALA A 72 -13.63 -4.29 -19.39
CA ALA A 72 -12.95 -4.82 -20.56
C ALA A 72 -12.32 -6.19 -20.27
N ALA A 73 -11.63 -6.36 -19.14
CA ALA A 73 -11.04 -7.62 -18.73
C ALA A 73 -12.10 -8.73 -18.63
N LEU A 74 -13.24 -8.45 -17.99
CA LEU A 74 -14.36 -9.38 -17.89
C LEU A 74 -14.96 -9.71 -19.26
N ALA A 75 -15.16 -8.71 -20.10
CA ALA A 75 -15.68 -8.90 -21.46
C ALA A 75 -14.74 -9.77 -22.31
N PHE A 76 -13.44 -9.51 -22.29
CA PHE A 76 -12.44 -10.30 -23.02
C PHE A 76 -12.31 -11.73 -22.48
N GLY A 77 -12.42 -11.93 -21.16
CA GLY A 77 -12.50 -13.26 -20.56
C GLY A 77 -13.74 -14.03 -21.04
N ALA A 78 -14.92 -13.42 -20.98
CA ALA A 78 -16.17 -14.03 -21.45
C ALA A 78 -16.17 -14.32 -22.97
N LEU A 79 -15.64 -13.40 -23.77
CA LEU A 79 -15.48 -13.60 -25.21
C LEU A 79 -14.48 -14.72 -25.54
N SER A 80 -13.47 -14.92 -24.70
CA SER A 80 -12.48 -16.01 -24.85
C SER A 80 -13.10 -17.39 -24.60
N ILE A 81 -14.15 -17.50 -23.76
CA ILE A 81 -14.90 -18.76 -23.57
C ILE A 81 -15.56 -19.19 -24.89
N ARG A 82 -16.20 -18.25 -25.58
CA ARG A 82 -16.92 -18.50 -26.85
C ARG A 82 -15.99 -18.70 -28.06
N GLY A 83 -14.76 -18.19 -27.99
CA GLY A 83 -13.80 -18.18 -29.09
C GLY A 83 -12.71 -19.25 -29.02
N ARG A 84 -12.87 -20.28 -28.18
CA ARG A 84 -11.85 -21.32 -27.98
C ARG A 84 -11.60 -22.11 -29.28
N SER A 85 -10.46 -21.84 -29.91
CA SER A 85 -9.91 -22.63 -31.02
C SER A 85 -8.64 -23.34 -30.56
N ALA A 86 -8.37 -24.54 -31.10
CA ALA A 86 -7.19 -25.33 -30.75
C ALA A 86 -5.87 -24.52 -30.87
N LYS A 87 -5.73 -23.67 -31.90
CA LYS A 87 -4.53 -22.83 -32.11
C LYS A 87 -4.37 -21.68 -31.13
N ARG A 88 -5.43 -21.29 -30.41
CA ARG A 88 -5.48 -20.09 -29.55
C ARG A 88 -5.96 -20.38 -28.14
N ARG A 89 -6.05 -21.66 -27.80
CA ARG A 89 -6.56 -22.16 -26.53
C ARG A 89 -5.76 -21.60 -25.35
N PHE A 90 -4.44 -21.58 -25.46
CA PHE A 90 -3.57 -21.04 -24.40
C PHE A 90 -3.91 -19.58 -24.06
N ALA A 91 -3.95 -18.69 -25.05
CA ALA A 91 -4.29 -17.28 -24.83
C ALA A 91 -5.72 -17.09 -24.28
N ALA A 92 -6.68 -17.91 -24.74
CA ALA A 92 -8.03 -17.90 -24.19
C ALA A 92 -8.05 -18.33 -22.71
N ASP A 93 -7.32 -19.39 -22.36
CA ASP A 93 -7.26 -19.92 -21.01
C ASP A 93 -6.54 -18.94 -20.06
N VAL A 94 -5.48 -18.28 -20.52
CA VAL A 94 -4.81 -17.19 -19.77
C VAL A 94 -5.77 -16.02 -19.55
N SER A 95 -6.52 -15.60 -20.56
CA SER A 95 -7.49 -14.51 -20.44
C SER A 95 -8.58 -14.81 -19.42
N ILE A 96 -9.14 -16.04 -19.47
CA ILE A 96 -10.17 -16.51 -18.54
C ILE A 96 -9.59 -16.59 -17.13
N ALA A 97 -8.43 -17.22 -16.95
CA ALA A 97 -7.79 -17.36 -15.65
C ALA A 97 -7.49 -15.99 -15.02
N ALA A 98 -6.98 -15.03 -15.81
CA ALA A 98 -6.70 -13.68 -15.34
C ALA A 98 -8.00 -12.92 -14.97
N ALA A 99 -9.07 -13.04 -15.76
CA ALA A 99 -10.36 -12.42 -15.44
C ALA A 99 -10.99 -13.02 -14.17
N VAL A 100 -10.92 -14.35 -13.99
CA VAL A 100 -11.38 -15.00 -12.76
C VAL A 100 -10.54 -14.58 -11.56
N THR A 101 -9.22 -14.47 -11.75
CA THR A 101 -8.30 -14.00 -10.70
C THR A 101 -8.61 -12.56 -10.30
N LEU A 102 -8.84 -11.67 -11.27
CA LEU A 102 -9.29 -10.29 -11.01
C LEU A 102 -10.55 -10.27 -10.13
N VAL A 103 -11.58 -11.04 -10.49
CA VAL A 103 -12.82 -11.13 -9.70
C VAL A 103 -12.55 -11.65 -8.30
N ALA A 104 -11.74 -12.70 -8.17
CA ALA A 104 -11.38 -13.26 -6.87
C ALA A 104 -10.67 -12.21 -6.00
N LEU A 105 -9.66 -11.51 -6.53
CA LEU A 105 -8.91 -10.49 -5.78
C LEU A 105 -9.78 -9.30 -5.37
N ILE A 106 -10.75 -8.91 -6.20
CA ILE A 106 -11.71 -7.85 -5.86
C ILE A 106 -12.67 -8.31 -4.75
N LEU A 107 -13.22 -9.53 -4.84
CA LEU A 107 -14.27 -9.98 -3.92
C LEU A 107 -13.72 -10.51 -2.59
N LEU A 108 -12.49 -11.03 -2.58
CA LEU A 108 -11.87 -11.62 -1.40
C LEU A 108 -11.86 -10.69 -0.18
N PRO A 109 -11.42 -9.42 -0.26
CA PRO A 109 -11.36 -8.53 0.90
C PRO A 109 -12.69 -7.84 1.21
N VAL A 110 -13.73 -8.01 0.37
CA VAL A 110 -15.01 -7.31 0.57
C VAL A 110 -15.70 -7.84 1.82
N LYS A 111 -16.05 -6.93 2.73
CA LYS A 111 -16.80 -7.26 3.95
C LYS A 111 -18.31 -7.12 3.75
N PHE A 112 -19.00 -8.09 4.30
CA PHE A 112 -20.44 -8.18 4.50
C PHE A 112 -20.73 -8.33 6.00
N GLY A 113 -22.00 -8.34 6.40
CA GLY A 113 -22.39 -8.45 7.81
C GLY A 113 -21.82 -9.67 8.56
N TRP A 114 -21.40 -10.73 7.86
CA TRP A 114 -20.83 -11.95 8.42
C TRP A 114 -19.29 -12.01 8.38
N GLY A 115 -18.62 -10.98 7.87
CA GLY A 115 -17.17 -10.97 7.64
C GLY A 115 -16.85 -10.89 6.14
N SER A 116 -15.87 -11.66 5.67
CA SER A 116 -15.34 -11.56 4.32
C SER A 116 -14.85 -12.92 3.84
N LEU A 117 -14.77 -13.11 2.53
CA LEU A 117 -14.19 -14.33 1.94
C LEU A 117 -12.69 -14.45 2.26
N TRP A 118 -12.05 -13.35 2.67
CA TRP A 118 -10.69 -13.33 3.20
C TRP A 118 -10.45 -14.29 4.37
N ARG A 119 -11.52 -14.72 5.08
CA ARG A 119 -11.41 -15.75 6.12
C ARG A 119 -10.78 -17.05 5.59
N ILE A 120 -10.97 -17.38 4.32
CA ILE A 120 -10.41 -18.58 3.68
C ILE A 120 -8.88 -18.53 3.65
N PRO A 121 -8.21 -17.56 2.99
CA PRO A 121 -6.75 -17.47 3.04
C PRO A 121 -6.23 -17.20 4.45
N TRP A 122 -7.00 -16.50 5.30
CA TRP A 122 -6.61 -16.25 6.70
C TRP A 122 -6.40 -17.53 7.51
N THR A 123 -7.22 -18.56 7.31
CA THR A 123 -7.10 -19.84 8.04
C THR A 123 -6.21 -20.85 7.34
N LEU A 124 -6.14 -20.81 6.00
CA LEU A 124 -5.42 -21.82 5.22
C LEU A 124 -3.95 -21.49 4.95
N VAL A 125 -3.59 -20.21 4.89
CA VAL A 125 -2.24 -19.79 4.49
C VAL A 125 -1.42 -19.38 5.73
N PRO A 126 -0.36 -20.12 6.07
CA PRO A 126 0.54 -19.73 7.15
C PRO A 126 1.11 -18.33 6.90
N GLY A 127 1.00 -17.45 7.89
CA GLY A 127 1.47 -16.06 7.81
C GLY A 127 0.43 -15.06 7.30
N ALA A 128 -0.77 -15.48 6.87
CA ALA A 128 -1.84 -14.54 6.51
C ALA A 128 -2.24 -13.60 7.66
N VAL A 129 -2.07 -14.05 8.91
CA VAL A 129 -2.22 -13.25 10.14
C VAL A 129 -1.30 -12.02 10.21
N GLY A 130 -0.25 -11.98 9.39
CA GLY A 130 0.66 -10.84 9.25
C GLY A 130 0.14 -9.73 8.32
N ILE A 131 -0.96 -9.95 7.59
CA ILE A 131 -1.51 -9.00 6.62
C ILE A 131 -2.57 -8.12 7.31
N ARG A 132 -2.29 -6.82 7.45
CA ARG A 132 -3.21 -5.83 8.06
C ARG A 132 -4.22 -5.29 7.04
N ALA A 133 -3.72 -4.66 5.99
CA ALA A 133 -4.52 -3.95 5.00
C ALA A 133 -4.90 -4.91 3.86
N ILE A 134 -5.89 -5.76 4.11
CA ILE A 134 -6.26 -6.84 3.19
C ILE A 134 -6.81 -6.34 1.85
N ASP A 135 -7.40 -5.14 1.81
CA ASP A 135 -7.96 -4.56 0.59
C ASP A 135 -6.89 -4.25 -0.47
N ARG A 136 -5.64 -4.02 -0.05
CA ARG A 136 -4.53 -3.75 -0.98
C ARG A 136 -4.25 -4.89 -1.95
N VAL A 137 -4.77 -6.10 -1.69
CA VAL A 137 -4.72 -7.21 -2.64
C VAL A 137 -5.42 -6.86 -3.97
N ALA A 138 -6.42 -5.98 -3.95
CA ALA A 138 -7.13 -5.51 -5.14
C ALA A 138 -6.23 -4.70 -6.09
N MET A 139 -5.13 -4.10 -5.60
CA MET A 139 -4.15 -3.40 -6.45
C MET A 139 -3.49 -4.35 -7.46
N LEU A 140 -3.30 -5.63 -7.07
CA LEU A 140 -2.81 -6.67 -7.97
C LEU A 140 -3.81 -6.96 -9.10
N GLY A 141 -5.09 -6.64 -8.91
CA GLY A 141 -6.14 -6.75 -9.91
C GLY A 141 -5.81 -6.00 -11.19
N GLY A 142 -5.14 -4.84 -11.11
CA GLY A 142 -4.73 -4.08 -12.30
C GLY A 142 -3.86 -4.90 -13.27
N LEU A 143 -2.89 -5.64 -12.72
CA LEU A 143 -2.06 -6.56 -13.50
C LEU A 143 -2.89 -7.63 -14.20
N PHE A 144 -3.78 -8.30 -13.47
CA PHE A 144 -4.62 -9.36 -14.03
C PHE A 144 -5.64 -8.83 -15.03
N ALA A 145 -6.14 -7.61 -14.85
CA ALA A 145 -7.03 -6.95 -15.81
C ALA A 145 -6.30 -6.72 -17.14
N VAL A 146 -5.07 -6.19 -17.10
CA VAL A 146 -4.23 -6.00 -18.30
C VAL A 146 -3.92 -7.33 -18.98
N VAL A 147 -3.54 -8.37 -18.23
CA VAL A 147 -3.28 -9.72 -18.77
C VAL A 147 -4.54 -10.29 -19.41
N ALA A 148 -5.70 -10.15 -18.78
CA ALA A 148 -6.98 -10.62 -19.32
C ALA A 148 -7.32 -9.97 -20.66
N VAL A 149 -7.16 -8.64 -20.76
CA VAL A 149 -7.39 -7.88 -21.99
C VAL A 149 -6.38 -8.26 -23.08
N ALA A 150 -5.09 -8.29 -22.77
CA ALA A 150 -4.04 -8.58 -23.75
C ALA A 150 -4.16 -10.01 -24.30
N ALA A 151 -4.29 -11.00 -23.42
CA ALA A 151 -4.45 -12.40 -23.82
C ALA A 151 -5.79 -12.63 -24.53
N GLY A 152 -6.86 -11.94 -24.12
CA GLY A 152 -8.17 -12.02 -24.78
C GLY A 152 -8.17 -11.40 -26.17
N PHE A 153 -7.41 -10.31 -26.38
CA PHE A 153 -7.20 -9.74 -27.69
C PHE A 153 -6.42 -10.72 -28.59
N GLN A 154 -5.36 -11.35 -28.07
CA GLN A 154 -4.57 -12.35 -28.79
C GLN A 154 -5.37 -13.63 -29.10
N SER A 155 -6.26 -14.08 -28.20
CA SER A 155 -7.07 -15.29 -28.36
C SER A 155 -8.07 -15.16 -29.51
N ARG A 156 -8.56 -13.95 -29.77
CA ARG A 156 -9.39 -13.63 -30.95
C ARG A 156 -8.57 -13.49 -32.23
N GLY A 157 -7.24 -13.66 -32.11
CA GLY A 157 -6.26 -13.36 -33.12
C GLY A 157 -6.22 -11.87 -33.37
N ALA A 158 -5.16 -11.40 -34.00
CA ALA A 158 -5.29 -10.23 -34.83
C ALA A 158 -6.49 -10.47 -35.77
N ALA A 159 -7.69 -9.97 -35.42
CA ALA A 159 -8.90 -10.05 -36.24
C ALA A 159 -8.74 -9.20 -37.53
N THR A 160 -7.50 -8.96 -37.95
CA THR A 160 -6.99 -8.15 -39.06
C THR A 160 -6.49 -8.99 -40.22
N SER A 161 -6.61 -10.31 -40.20
CA SER A 161 -6.33 -11.08 -41.41
C SER A 161 -7.55 -11.08 -42.31
N SER A 162 -7.52 -10.13 -43.26
CA SER A 162 -8.21 -10.12 -44.56
C SER A 162 -9.74 -10.07 -44.55
N SER A 163 -10.30 -9.05 -45.22
CA SER A 163 -11.63 -9.05 -45.88
C SER A 163 -12.75 -8.12 -45.34
N SER A 164 -12.49 -7.07 -44.56
CA SER A 164 -13.55 -6.08 -44.25
C SER A 164 -13.08 -4.64 -44.40
N ARG A 165 -13.96 -3.82 -44.99
CA ARG A 165 -13.79 -2.44 -45.50
C ARG A 165 -13.52 -1.36 -44.44
N THR A 166 -13.22 -1.70 -43.18
CA THR A 166 -12.98 -0.69 -42.13
C THR A 166 -11.78 -0.96 -41.21
N PRO A 167 -10.59 -1.29 -41.75
CA PRO A 167 -9.38 -1.43 -40.92
C PRO A 167 -9.03 -0.12 -40.20
N ARG A 168 -9.39 1.04 -40.79
CA ARG A 168 -9.18 2.36 -40.18
C ARG A 168 -10.08 2.60 -38.97
N MET A 169 -11.40 2.39 -39.08
CA MET A 169 -12.32 2.58 -37.94
C MET A 169 -12.01 1.63 -36.79
N ARG A 170 -11.59 0.39 -37.08
CA ARG A 170 -11.19 -0.55 -36.02
C ARG A 170 -9.90 -0.12 -35.32
N ARG A 171 -8.90 0.37 -36.06
CA ARG A 171 -7.68 0.93 -35.47
C ARG A 171 -7.99 2.14 -34.61
N ILE A 172 -8.87 3.03 -35.09
CA ILE A 172 -9.36 4.17 -34.32
C ILE A 172 -10.05 3.68 -33.05
N GLY A 173 -10.97 2.72 -33.13
CA GLY A 173 -11.67 2.18 -31.95
C GLY A 173 -10.73 1.56 -30.92
N VAL A 174 -9.72 0.80 -31.36
CA VAL A 174 -8.69 0.25 -30.45
C VAL A 174 -7.85 1.36 -29.83
N ALA A 175 -7.40 2.34 -30.63
CA ALA A 175 -6.64 3.48 -30.14
C ALA A 175 -7.45 4.30 -29.13
N SER A 176 -8.72 4.57 -29.41
CA SER A 176 -9.64 5.25 -28.49
C SER A 176 -9.82 4.48 -27.18
N LEU A 177 -9.95 3.15 -27.24
CA LEU A 177 -10.05 2.32 -26.04
C LEU A 177 -8.76 2.35 -25.21
N LEU A 178 -7.59 2.29 -25.85
CA LEU A 178 -6.30 2.43 -25.17
C LEU A 178 -6.13 3.81 -24.54
N CYS A 179 -6.51 4.88 -25.26
CA CYS A 179 -6.53 6.23 -24.70
C CYS A 179 -7.47 6.33 -23.50
N LEU A 180 -8.64 5.69 -23.56
CA LEU A 180 -9.59 5.66 -22.45
C LEU A 180 -9.01 4.91 -21.23
N PHE A 181 -8.34 3.78 -21.45
CA PHE A 181 -7.63 3.06 -20.37
C PHE A 181 -6.57 3.94 -19.71
N LEU A 182 -5.77 4.65 -20.50
CA LEU A 182 -4.74 5.54 -19.96
C LEU A 182 -5.36 6.72 -19.20
N PHE A 183 -6.43 7.29 -19.76
CA PHE A 183 -7.08 8.47 -19.19
C PHE A 183 -7.78 8.17 -17.86
N GLU A 184 -8.41 7.00 -17.71
CA GLU A 184 -9.04 6.64 -16.44
C GLU A 184 -8.05 6.36 -15.30
N GLN A 185 -6.76 6.07 -15.60
CA GLN A 185 -5.72 5.92 -14.58
C GLN A 185 -5.25 7.26 -14.00
N VAL A 186 -5.60 8.40 -14.63
CA VAL A 186 -5.11 9.70 -14.20
C VAL A 186 -5.73 10.06 -12.85
N ASN A 187 -4.90 9.99 -11.81
CA ASN A 187 -5.24 10.40 -10.46
C ASN A 187 -4.30 11.55 -10.07
N VAL A 188 -4.87 12.72 -9.75
CA VAL A 188 -4.12 13.92 -9.39
C VAL A 188 -4.00 14.11 -7.88
N GLY A 189 -4.41 13.12 -7.10
CA GLY A 189 -4.28 13.14 -5.65
C GLY A 189 -2.84 12.94 -5.22
N GLU A 190 -2.45 13.62 -4.16
CA GLU A 190 -1.18 13.39 -3.48
C GLU A 190 -1.23 12.02 -2.77
N ASN A 191 -0.44 11.07 -3.27
CA ASN A 191 -0.32 9.73 -2.68
C ASN A 191 0.98 9.58 -1.85
N SER A 192 1.79 10.63 -1.79
CA SER A 192 3.02 10.72 -1.01
C SER A 192 3.15 12.14 -0.48
N PHE A 193 3.47 12.26 0.80
CA PHE A 193 3.80 13.53 1.46
C PHE A 193 5.32 13.72 1.61
N VAL A 194 6.11 12.83 1.00
CA VAL A 194 7.57 12.84 1.05
C VAL A 194 8.11 13.51 -0.21
N ASP A 195 8.84 14.61 -0.04
CA ASP A 195 9.62 15.26 -1.11
C ASP A 195 11.10 14.90 -0.96
N ARG A 196 11.66 14.26 -1.99
CA ARG A 196 13.04 13.78 -1.95
C ARG A 196 14.06 14.91 -1.72
N SER A 197 13.84 16.09 -2.30
CA SER A 197 14.77 17.21 -2.17
C SER A 197 14.74 17.76 -0.77
N ASP A 198 13.55 17.87 -0.18
CA ASP A 198 13.38 18.31 1.20
C ASP A 198 13.97 17.30 2.20
N GLU A 199 13.75 15.99 1.99
CA GLU A 199 14.35 14.94 2.82
C GLU A 199 15.88 14.97 2.79
N ILE A 200 16.47 15.11 1.59
CA ILE A 200 17.92 15.21 1.44
C ILE A 200 18.44 16.48 2.10
N ASN A 201 17.78 17.61 1.90
CA ASN A 201 18.17 18.88 2.50
C ASN A 201 18.13 18.79 4.03
N MET A 202 17.05 18.22 4.59
CA MET A 202 16.94 17.96 6.03
C MET A 202 18.17 17.20 6.52
N LEU A 203 18.50 16.05 5.91
CA LEU A 203 19.61 15.19 6.34
C LEU A 203 20.98 15.85 6.17
N THR A 204 21.21 16.59 5.08
CA THR A 204 22.52 17.22 4.81
C THR A 204 22.83 18.43 5.70
N VAL A 205 21.80 19.10 6.22
CA VAL A 205 21.94 20.27 7.09
C VAL A 205 21.89 19.88 8.57
N SER A 206 21.48 18.65 8.90
CA SER A 206 21.54 18.11 10.26
C SER A 206 22.96 18.11 10.80
N ALA A 207 23.12 18.51 12.07
CA ALA A 207 24.39 18.38 12.76
C ALA A 207 24.81 16.90 12.87
N GLU A 208 26.12 16.63 12.93
CA GLU A 208 26.61 15.28 13.20
C GLU A 208 26.26 14.85 14.64
N PRO A 209 25.95 13.56 14.88
CA PRO A 209 25.68 13.06 16.21
C PRO A 209 26.95 13.13 17.08
N PRO A 210 26.83 13.48 18.37
CA PRO A 210 27.93 13.41 19.32
C PRO A 210 28.57 12.01 19.34
N PRO A 211 29.92 11.90 19.46
CA PRO A 211 30.60 10.59 19.44
C PRO A 211 30.18 9.63 20.55
N ALA A 212 29.58 10.15 21.63
CA ALA A 212 29.07 9.36 22.75
C ALA A 212 27.69 8.71 22.47
N CYS A 213 27.03 9.06 21.36
CA CYS A 213 25.73 8.49 21.01
C CYS A 213 25.88 7.06 20.49
N GLY A 214 25.29 6.11 21.22
CA GLY A 214 25.13 4.71 20.80
C GLY A 214 23.75 4.41 20.21
N SER A 215 22.74 5.19 20.57
CA SER A 215 21.40 5.17 19.99
C SER A 215 20.71 6.52 20.18
N PHE A 216 19.54 6.73 19.57
CA PHE A 216 18.81 7.97 19.78
C PHE A 216 17.29 7.84 19.69
N TYR A 217 16.61 8.87 20.21
CA TYR A 217 15.18 9.11 20.02
C TYR A 217 14.93 10.51 19.45
N ILE A 218 13.79 10.68 18.79
CA ILE A 218 13.40 11.96 18.21
C ILE A 218 12.48 12.73 19.17
N ILE A 219 12.67 14.05 19.23
CA ILE A 219 11.74 15.01 19.81
C ILE A 219 11.36 16.06 18.77
N ASP A 220 10.26 16.75 19.02
CA ASP A 220 9.82 17.86 18.17
C ASP A 220 9.46 19.06 19.04
N SER A 221 10.35 20.04 19.07
CA SER A 221 10.11 21.29 19.78
C SER A 221 9.30 22.32 18.97
N ALA A 222 8.90 21.99 17.72
CA ALA A 222 8.11 22.89 16.91
C ALA A 222 6.71 23.13 17.52
N PRO A 223 6.16 24.37 17.41
CA PRO A 223 4.80 24.65 17.84
C PRO A 223 3.74 23.83 17.08
N ASP A 224 4.00 23.61 15.79
CA ASP A 224 3.15 22.82 14.89
C ASP A 224 3.75 21.42 14.74
N GLN A 225 3.39 20.53 15.67
CA GLN A 225 3.87 19.15 15.63
C GLN A 225 3.37 18.42 14.38
N VAL A 226 4.27 17.72 13.71
CA VAL A 226 3.91 16.84 12.60
C VAL A 226 3.21 15.59 13.12
N PRO A 227 2.43 14.90 12.27
CA PRO A 227 1.86 13.62 12.64
C PRO A 227 2.92 12.61 13.10
N PHE A 228 2.61 11.82 14.13
CA PHE A 228 3.54 10.87 14.77
C PHE A 228 4.31 9.96 13.80
N TYR A 229 3.67 9.56 12.70
CA TYR A 229 4.26 8.68 11.70
C TYR A 229 5.37 9.37 10.89
N GLN A 230 5.29 10.70 10.68
CA GLN A 230 6.35 11.46 10.03
C GLN A 230 7.59 11.50 10.93
N SER A 231 7.45 11.90 12.19
CA SER A 231 8.57 11.88 13.16
C SER A 231 9.22 10.50 13.28
N SER A 232 8.43 9.43 13.26
CA SER A 232 8.95 8.07 13.30
C SER A 232 9.71 7.67 12.02
N ILE A 233 9.25 8.14 10.85
CA ILE A 233 9.94 7.91 9.57
C ILE A 233 11.24 8.74 9.52
N ASP A 234 11.22 9.99 9.99
CA ASP A 234 12.40 10.86 10.05
C ASP A 234 13.49 10.23 10.91
N ALA A 235 13.12 9.70 12.08
CA ALA A 235 14.05 8.96 12.93
C ALA A 235 14.68 7.76 12.20
N MET A 236 13.90 7.02 11.40
CA MET A 236 14.43 5.91 10.60
C MET A 236 15.38 6.41 9.49
N LEU A 237 15.09 7.54 8.84
CA LEU A 237 15.93 8.13 7.81
C LEU A 237 17.26 8.66 8.39
N ILE A 238 17.19 9.37 9.52
CA ILE A 238 18.36 9.86 10.28
C ILE A 238 19.21 8.67 10.73
N SER A 239 18.58 7.59 11.21
CA SER A 239 19.27 6.37 11.61
C SER A 239 20.07 5.75 10.46
N GLN A 240 19.47 5.69 9.27
CA GLN A 240 20.16 5.18 8.07
C GLN A 240 21.28 6.11 7.60
N HIS A 241 21.07 7.42 7.66
CA HIS A 241 22.04 8.42 7.23
C HIS A 241 23.32 8.39 8.10
N PHE A 242 23.16 8.48 9.42
CA PHE A 242 24.28 8.52 10.35
C PHE A 242 24.76 7.12 10.80
N ARG A 243 24.08 6.05 10.37
CA ARG A 243 24.31 4.67 10.83
C ARG A 243 24.24 4.53 12.35
N LEU A 244 23.36 5.32 12.97
CA LEU A 244 23.12 5.33 14.42
C LEU A 244 21.74 4.70 14.69
N PRO A 245 21.61 3.66 15.51
CA PRO A 245 20.31 3.05 15.82
C PRO A 245 19.34 4.03 16.46
N THR A 246 18.06 3.96 16.09
CA THR A 246 16.98 4.71 16.76
C THR A 246 16.04 3.78 17.52
N VAL A 247 15.46 4.26 18.61
CA VAL A 247 14.37 3.58 19.32
C VAL A 247 13.00 3.89 18.73
N ASN A 248 12.89 4.93 17.88
CA ASN A 248 11.64 5.27 17.20
C ASN A 248 11.48 4.48 15.91
N GLY A 249 10.25 4.17 15.53
CA GLY A 249 10.00 3.52 14.24
C GLY A 249 8.53 3.50 13.86
N TYR A 250 8.29 3.57 12.55
CA TYR A 250 6.96 3.43 11.99
C TYR A 250 6.76 1.98 11.51
N SER A 251 5.90 1.25 12.22
CA SER A 251 5.62 -0.16 11.92
C SER A 251 4.13 -0.45 12.02
N GLY A 252 3.67 -1.46 11.27
CA GLY A 252 2.31 -1.99 11.43
C GLY A 252 2.13 -2.85 12.69
N GLN A 253 3.22 -3.19 13.39
CA GLN A 253 3.22 -3.97 14.63
C GLN A 253 4.38 -3.54 15.51
N PHE A 254 4.11 -3.30 16.79
CA PHE A 254 5.09 -2.82 17.75
C PHE A 254 5.51 -3.92 18.72
N PRO A 255 6.73 -3.84 19.27
CA PRO A 255 7.17 -4.71 20.37
C PRO A 255 6.22 -4.62 21.58
N LEU A 256 6.22 -5.66 22.41
CA LEU A 256 5.44 -5.66 23.66
C LEU A 256 5.95 -4.52 24.57
N GLY A 257 5.02 -3.71 25.10
CA GLY A 257 5.34 -2.59 25.97
C GLY A 257 5.88 -1.34 25.24
N TYR A 258 5.95 -1.36 23.91
CA TYR A 258 6.41 -0.20 23.14
C TYR A 258 5.35 0.90 23.15
N SER A 259 5.70 2.06 23.70
CA SER A 259 4.81 3.22 23.82
C SER A 259 5.41 4.50 23.22
N LEU A 260 6.47 4.37 22.41
CA LEU A 260 7.19 5.50 21.81
C LEU A 260 6.61 5.91 20.43
N ILE A 261 5.28 5.85 20.30
CA ILE A 261 4.59 6.07 19.02
C ILE A 261 4.59 7.55 18.66
N ASP A 262 4.27 8.41 19.62
CA ASP A 262 4.05 9.83 19.40
C ASP A 262 4.98 10.69 20.27
N PRO A 263 6.02 11.31 19.67
CA PRO A 263 6.90 12.25 20.37
C PRO A 263 6.19 13.45 20.99
N GLY A 264 4.99 13.79 20.50
CA GLY A 264 4.16 14.87 21.06
C GLY A 264 3.34 14.48 22.28
N SER A 265 3.29 13.19 22.63
CA SER A 265 2.46 12.72 23.74
C SER A 265 3.01 13.17 25.11
N PRO A 266 2.14 13.55 26.07
CA PRO A 266 2.57 13.83 27.43
C PRO A 266 3.27 12.61 28.04
N GLY A 267 4.44 12.82 28.62
CA GLY A 267 5.22 11.73 29.22
C GLY A 267 6.11 10.95 28.23
N TYR A 268 6.23 11.40 26.98
CA TYR A 268 6.99 10.69 25.95
C TYR A 268 8.45 10.46 26.35
N VAL A 269 9.14 11.47 26.87
CA VAL A 269 10.55 11.36 27.25
C VAL A 269 10.73 10.37 28.41
N GLU A 270 9.82 10.38 29.37
CA GLU A 270 9.79 9.42 30.47
C GLU A 270 9.59 7.99 29.96
N GLN A 271 8.72 7.79 28.97
CA GLN A 271 8.52 6.49 28.35
C GLN A 271 9.74 6.02 27.55
N VAL A 272 10.40 6.94 26.83
CA VAL A 272 11.67 6.67 26.15
C VAL A 272 12.71 6.19 27.16
N HIS A 273 12.81 6.88 28.29
CA HIS A 273 13.72 6.54 29.36
C HIS A 273 13.45 5.15 29.96
N LEU A 274 12.19 4.84 30.26
CA LEU A 274 11.78 3.51 30.73
C LEU A 274 12.08 2.42 29.69
N TRP A 275 11.82 2.70 28.41
CA TRP A 275 12.14 1.78 27.33
C TRP A 275 13.65 1.55 27.21
N ALA A 276 14.45 2.60 27.33
CA ALA A 276 15.90 2.50 27.27
C ALA A 276 16.50 1.75 28.47
N ASP A 277 15.95 1.94 29.67
CA ASP A 277 16.38 1.23 30.87
C ASP A 277 16.08 -0.27 30.79
N THR A 278 14.93 -0.64 30.23
CA THR A 278 14.54 -2.06 30.05
C THR A 278 15.32 -2.79 28.95
N HIS A 279 16.05 -2.05 28.11
CA HIS A 279 16.81 -2.60 26.97
C HIS A 279 18.30 -2.28 27.02
N ASP A 280 18.83 -1.83 28.17
CA ASP A 280 20.24 -1.49 28.37
C ASP A 280 20.80 -0.43 27.39
N LEU A 281 19.96 0.54 26.99
CA LEU A 281 20.32 1.60 26.03
C LEU A 281 20.67 2.93 26.69
N ARG A 282 20.44 3.09 28.00
CA ARG A 282 20.49 4.39 28.70
C ARG A 282 21.82 5.14 28.55
N SER A 283 22.94 4.44 28.61
CA SER A 283 24.29 5.02 28.67
C SER A 283 24.73 5.74 27.40
N GLY A 284 24.13 5.40 26.26
CA GLY A 284 24.44 5.99 24.95
C GLY A 284 23.23 6.60 24.25
N LEU A 285 22.12 6.80 24.95
CA LEU A 285 20.90 7.33 24.36
C LEU A 285 20.95 8.86 24.24
N CYS A 286 20.92 9.36 23.02
CA CYS A 286 20.84 10.78 22.70
C CYS A 286 19.44 11.20 22.26
N SER A 287 19.13 12.50 22.34
CA SER A 287 17.94 13.06 21.71
C SER A 287 18.31 13.83 20.44
N TYR A 288 17.44 13.75 19.44
CA TYR A 288 17.52 14.57 18.24
C TYR A 288 16.24 15.39 18.12
N ASP A 289 16.38 16.71 18.06
CA ASP A 289 15.25 17.61 17.86
C ASP A 289 15.05 17.92 16.38
N ARG A 290 13.90 17.52 15.83
CA ARG A 290 13.58 17.74 14.41
C ARG A 290 13.51 19.22 14.07
N ALA A 291 12.99 20.05 14.96
CA ALA A 291 12.74 21.46 14.69
C ALA A 291 14.04 22.26 14.62
N THR A 292 14.94 22.02 15.57
CA THR A 292 16.24 22.71 15.65
C THR A 292 17.37 21.98 14.92
N ARG A 293 17.15 20.73 14.49
CA ARG A 293 18.12 19.84 13.85
C ARG A 293 19.37 19.61 14.68
N ALA A 294 19.20 19.65 16.00
CA ALA A 294 20.27 19.58 16.97
C ALA A 294 20.22 18.27 17.76
N TRP A 295 21.41 17.82 18.16
CA TRP A 295 21.58 16.69 19.05
C TRP A 295 21.78 17.15 20.48
N VAL A 296 21.22 16.41 21.43
CA VAL A 296 21.60 16.48 22.84
C VAL A 296 22.24 15.16 23.23
N GLY A 297 23.43 15.25 23.82
CA GLY A 297 24.22 14.09 24.22
C GLY A 297 23.54 13.25 25.32
N PRO A 298 24.13 12.10 25.66
CA PRO A 298 23.55 11.19 26.64
C PRO A 298 23.54 11.78 28.05
N GLY A 299 22.47 11.50 28.81
CA GLY A 299 22.33 11.91 30.22
C GLY A 299 21.73 13.30 30.44
N ALA A 300 21.24 13.96 29.39
CA ALA A 300 20.40 15.14 29.48
C ALA A 300 18.92 14.79 29.78
#